data_AF-A0A0M3IZB2-F1
#
_entry.id   AF-A0A0M3IZB2-F1
#
_cell.length_a   1.000
_cell.length_b   1.000
_cell.length_c   1.000
_cell.angle_alpha   90.00
_cell.angle_beta   90.00
_cell.angle_gamma   90.00
#
_symmetry.space_group_name_H-M   'P 1'
#
loop_
_entity.id
_entity.type
_entity.pdbx_description
1 polymer ?
#
loop_
_entity_poly.entity_id
_entity_poly.type
_entity_poly.pdbx_seq_one_letter_code
_entity_poly.pdbx_strand_id
1 'polypeptide(L)'
;MNDSGDTIGFHNSTHPAEWSKSTVSTLLRHPSCYIIDTDYLVERFWLVTVLGSTLSTISIVENIFLFAVFVSSRQHRNSCSLYLMLLALSDTFISGTYILIMSVKVLYQFTESVYLKRMWVVYLVPMMTMSHITITTSSFLIVFATVERFCVTVSHHCVEFLQNNRKLIAFFAVVIGVFTKGTLLLEIVPVYDPDCADTLNEYHLEVTPLVIHNRHYKLWRFWFRNIVTILFPFFTLMYLNARIVNELRKNVYLGTQSSSTHNHANKAVSAKQRKVHHTPQMKFYFPKCF
;
A
#
# COMPACT_ATOMS: atom_id res chain seq x y z
N MET A 1 -83.00 -50.91 33.29
CA MET A 1 -82.80 -49.45 33.20
C MET A 1 -81.58 -49.26 32.30
N ASN A 2 -81.68 -48.82 31.04
CA ASN A 2 -82.54 -47.81 30.38
C ASN A 2 -82.14 -46.36 30.69
N ASP A 3 -82.14 -45.56 29.62
CA ASP A 3 -81.70 -44.16 29.43
C ASP A 3 -80.18 -43.92 29.50
N SER A 4 -79.46 -43.40 28.49
CA SER A 4 -79.74 -42.45 27.37
C SER A 4 -79.72 -40.96 27.76
N GLY A 5 -78.83 -40.19 27.13
CA GLY A 5 -78.67 -38.75 27.34
C GLY A 5 -77.50 -38.19 26.54
N ASP A 6 -77.78 -37.74 25.31
CA ASP A 6 -76.79 -37.29 24.31
C ASP A 6 -76.88 -35.77 24.07
N THR A 7 -75.76 -35.14 23.64
CA THR A 7 -75.64 -33.73 23.17
C THR A 7 -76.00 -32.62 24.20
N ILE A 8 -75.49 -31.37 24.18
CA ILE A 8 -74.78 -30.48 23.22
C ILE A 8 -73.71 -29.71 24.05
N GLY A 9 -72.53 -29.24 23.60
CA GLY A 9 -71.88 -29.24 22.28
C GLY A 9 -71.33 -27.84 21.89
N PHE A 10 -70.04 -27.70 21.57
CA PHE A 10 -69.47 -26.47 20.96
C PHE A 10 -68.39 -26.80 19.92
N HIS A 11 -68.32 -26.01 18.85
CA HIS A 11 -67.43 -26.17 17.69
C HIS A 11 -65.93 -26.25 18.10
N ASN A 12 -65.10 -27.19 17.60
CA ASN A 12 -64.72 -27.52 16.21
C ASN A 12 -63.47 -26.74 15.73
N SER A 13 -62.73 -27.33 14.79
CA SER A 13 -61.74 -26.73 13.89
C SER A 13 -60.25 -26.65 14.31
N THR A 14 -59.56 -27.77 14.03
CA THR A 14 -58.43 -27.88 13.07
C THR A 14 -57.06 -27.20 13.29
N HIS A 15 -56.06 -28.08 13.18
CA HIS A 15 -54.72 -27.93 12.58
C HIS A 15 -53.54 -27.34 13.38
N PRO A 16 -52.29 -27.83 13.13
CA PRO A 16 -51.15 -27.64 14.03
C PRO A 16 -50.04 -26.71 13.47
N ALA A 17 -49.07 -26.41 14.35
CA ALA A 17 -47.73 -25.89 14.07
C ALA A 17 -47.56 -24.41 13.66
N GLU A 18 -46.29 -23.97 13.78
CA GLU A 18 -45.64 -22.70 13.36
C GLU A 18 -45.34 -21.67 14.46
N TRP A 19 -46.32 -21.17 15.22
CA TRP A 19 -46.12 -19.98 16.07
C TRP A 19 -45.09 -20.10 17.21
N SER A 20 -44.83 -21.30 17.74
CA SER A 20 -43.90 -21.47 18.87
C SER A 20 -42.41 -21.50 18.46
N LYS A 21 -42.06 -21.76 17.20
CA LYS A 21 -40.64 -21.80 16.79
C LYS A 21 -40.08 -20.40 16.59
N SER A 22 -40.88 -19.47 16.07
CA SER A 22 -40.49 -18.08 15.78
C SER A 22 -40.14 -17.27 17.04
N THR A 23 -40.81 -17.54 18.18
CA THR A 23 -40.63 -16.76 19.41
C THR A 23 -39.49 -17.28 20.29
N VAL A 24 -39.15 -18.57 20.19
CA VAL A 24 -38.06 -19.18 20.99
C VAL A 24 -36.68 -18.90 20.38
N SER A 25 -36.58 -18.78 19.05
CA SER A 25 -35.35 -18.37 18.36
C SER A 25 -34.84 -16.98 18.79
N THR A 26 -35.72 -16.10 19.23
CA THR A 26 -35.37 -14.71 19.61
C THR A 26 -34.77 -14.60 21.01
N LEU A 27 -34.91 -15.62 21.88
CA LEU A 27 -34.49 -15.57 23.29
C LEU A 27 -33.26 -16.44 23.63
N LEU A 28 -32.77 -17.24 22.67
CA LEU A 28 -31.54 -18.03 22.81
C LEU A 28 -30.49 -17.62 21.77
N ARG A 29 -30.29 -16.32 21.58
CA ARG A 29 -29.11 -15.82 20.85
C ARG A 29 -27.84 -16.27 21.59
N HIS A 30 -26.95 -16.96 20.88
CA HIS A 30 -25.72 -17.48 21.46
C HIS A 30 -24.89 -16.37 22.12
N PRO A 31 -24.36 -16.56 23.35
CA PRO A 31 -23.63 -15.50 24.07
C PRO A 31 -22.36 -15.03 23.33
N SER A 32 -21.81 -15.85 22.42
CA SER A 32 -20.73 -15.50 21.52
C SER A 32 -21.05 -14.34 20.56
N CYS A 33 -22.33 -14.06 20.27
CA CYS A 33 -22.73 -12.94 19.42
C CYS A 33 -22.46 -11.56 20.04
N TYR A 34 -22.24 -11.49 21.36
CA TYR A 34 -21.96 -10.26 22.11
C TYR A 34 -20.49 -10.12 22.55
N ILE A 35 -19.64 -11.11 22.23
CA ILE A 35 -18.20 -11.05 22.57
C ILE A 35 -17.50 -10.14 21.56
N ILE A 36 -17.18 -8.92 21.99
CA ILE A 36 -16.39 -7.95 21.22
C ILE A 36 -14.91 -8.10 21.62
N ASP A 37 -13.99 -8.03 20.65
CA ASP A 37 -12.55 -7.88 20.90
C ASP A 37 -12.27 -6.49 21.49
N THR A 38 -12.25 -6.40 22.82
CA THR A 38 -11.95 -5.20 23.59
C THR A 38 -10.47 -5.09 23.99
N ASP A 39 -9.62 -6.04 23.61
CA ASP A 39 -8.22 -6.11 24.05
C ASP A 39 -7.43 -4.89 23.59
N TYR A 40 -7.06 -4.03 24.54
CA TYR A 40 -6.36 -2.76 24.29
C TYR A 40 -7.13 -1.80 23.36
N LEU A 41 -8.46 -1.79 23.40
CA LEU A 41 -9.30 -1.01 22.50
C LEU A 41 -9.03 0.51 22.59
N VAL A 42 -8.76 1.03 23.79
CA VAL A 42 -8.49 2.46 24.02
C VAL A 42 -7.13 2.85 23.44
N GLU A 43 -6.11 2.01 23.62
CA GLU A 43 -4.77 2.18 23.08
C GLU A 43 -4.78 2.08 21.55
N ARG A 44 -5.50 1.08 21.01
CA ARG A 44 -5.77 0.96 19.56
C ARG A 44 -6.48 2.21 19.04
N PHE A 45 -7.43 2.78 19.77
CA PHE A 45 -8.14 4.00 19.35
C PHE A 45 -7.18 5.19 19.21
N TRP A 46 -6.41 5.51 20.27
CA TRP A 46 -5.46 6.64 20.21
C TRP A 46 -4.34 6.43 19.19
N LEU A 47 -3.77 5.23 19.09
CA LEU A 47 -2.67 4.94 18.18
C LEU A 47 -3.11 4.80 16.71
N VAL A 48 -4.14 4.01 16.42
CA VAL A 48 -4.57 3.66 15.04
C VAL A 48 -5.59 4.66 14.50
N THR A 49 -6.52 5.12 15.34
CA THR A 49 -7.57 6.05 14.88
C THR A 49 -7.07 7.48 14.91
N VAL A 50 -6.57 7.96 16.05
CA VAL A 50 -6.16 9.38 16.18
C VAL A 50 -4.81 9.63 15.50
N LEU A 51 -3.70 9.05 16.00
CA LEU A 51 -2.37 9.28 15.42
C LEU A 51 -2.24 8.71 14.00
N GLY A 52 -2.83 7.55 13.73
CA GLY A 52 -2.85 6.95 12.41
C GLY A 52 -3.54 7.84 11.36
N SER A 53 -4.73 8.38 11.66
CA SER A 53 -5.46 9.22 10.70
C SER A 53 -4.81 10.58 10.49
N THR A 54 -4.17 11.18 11.51
CA THR A 54 -3.45 12.46 11.32
C THR A 54 -2.23 12.28 10.42
N LEU A 55 -1.39 11.26 10.67
CA LEU A 55 -0.26 10.91 9.80
C LEU A 55 -0.72 10.59 8.38
N SER A 56 -1.82 9.85 8.24
CA SER A 56 -2.39 9.53 6.93
C SER A 56 -2.91 10.78 6.21
N THR A 57 -3.55 11.71 6.92
CA THR A 57 -4.04 12.98 6.35
C THR A 57 -2.88 13.86 5.87
N ILE A 58 -1.78 13.95 6.64
CA ILE A 58 -0.55 14.66 6.23
C ILE A 58 0.00 14.02 4.95
N SER A 59 0.16 12.70 4.92
CA SER A 59 0.62 11.94 3.74
C SER A 59 -0.25 12.18 2.51
N ILE A 60 -1.58 12.24 2.66
CA ILE A 60 -2.51 12.56 1.57
C ILE A 60 -2.25 13.96 1.02
N VAL A 61 -2.13 14.98 1.88
CA VAL A 61 -1.90 16.37 1.46
C VAL A 61 -0.55 16.51 0.74
N GLU A 62 0.52 15.96 1.32
CA GLU A 62 1.87 16.04 0.75
C GLU A 62 1.98 15.30 -0.58
N ASN A 63 1.43 14.08 -0.69
CA ASN A 63 1.49 13.30 -1.93
C ASN A 63 0.56 13.84 -3.02
N ILE A 64 -0.61 14.40 -2.69
CA ILE A 64 -1.44 15.12 -3.67
C ILE A 64 -0.71 16.36 -4.19
N PHE A 65 -0.01 17.10 -3.33
CA PHE A 65 0.81 18.23 -3.76
C PHE A 65 1.94 17.79 -4.71
N LEU A 66 2.71 16.75 -4.36
CA LEU A 66 3.73 16.19 -5.24
C LEU A 66 3.16 15.73 -6.58
N PHE A 67 2.03 15.01 -6.56
CA PHE A 67 1.34 14.57 -7.77
C PHE A 67 0.92 15.75 -8.66
N ALA A 68 0.33 16.81 -8.08
CA ALA A 68 -0.07 18.01 -8.80
C ALA A 68 1.14 18.73 -9.46
N VAL A 69 2.26 18.85 -8.74
CA VAL A 69 3.52 19.42 -9.26
C VAL A 69 4.04 18.60 -10.44
N PHE A 70 4.06 17.27 -10.33
CA PHE A 70 4.53 16.38 -11.39
C PHE A 70 3.62 16.36 -12.63
N VAL A 71 2.30 16.43 -12.45
CA VAL A 71 1.34 16.51 -13.57
C VAL A 71 1.45 17.86 -14.30
N SER A 72 1.62 18.96 -13.55
CA SER A 72 1.72 20.33 -14.09
C SER A 72 3.02 20.57 -14.87
N SER A 73 4.16 20.05 -14.39
CA SER A 73 5.46 20.29 -15.02
C SER A 73 5.64 19.58 -16.37
N ARG A 74 5.42 20.33 -17.47
CA ARG A 74 5.60 19.84 -18.85
C ARG A 74 7.04 19.41 -19.15
N GLN A 75 8.02 20.07 -18.54
CA GLN A 75 9.46 19.81 -18.69
C GLN A 75 9.90 18.45 -18.10
N HIS A 76 9.22 17.96 -17.05
CA HIS A 76 9.66 16.77 -16.31
C HIS A 76 9.12 15.44 -16.88
N ARG A 77 8.18 15.50 -17.83
CA ARG A 77 7.43 14.35 -18.36
C ARG A 77 8.27 13.26 -19.06
N ASN A 78 9.54 13.54 -19.44
CA ASN A 78 10.30 12.65 -20.31
C ASN A 78 11.29 11.70 -19.60
N SER A 79 11.83 12.05 -18.40
CA SER A 79 13.08 11.38 -17.96
C SER A 79 13.27 11.02 -16.47
N CYS A 80 12.31 11.24 -15.55
CA CYS A 80 12.38 10.69 -14.17
C CYS A 80 11.02 10.75 -13.45
N SER A 81 10.23 11.80 -13.73
CA SER A 81 8.96 12.11 -13.07
C SER A 81 7.96 10.96 -12.98
N LEU A 82 7.94 10.05 -13.96
CA LEU A 82 6.85 9.08 -14.11
C LEU A 82 6.79 8.13 -12.90
N TYR A 83 7.94 7.60 -12.45
CA TYR A 83 7.97 6.74 -11.28
C TYR A 83 7.60 7.51 -10.00
N LEU A 84 8.10 8.73 -9.82
CA LEU A 84 7.79 9.58 -8.65
C LEU A 84 6.31 9.99 -8.61
N MET A 85 5.71 10.28 -9.76
CA MET A 85 4.29 10.62 -9.90
C MET A 85 3.39 9.40 -9.61
N LEU A 86 3.75 8.21 -10.09
CA LEU A 86 3.02 6.98 -9.78
C LEU A 86 3.18 6.58 -8.30
N LEU A 87 4.34 6.85 -7.69
CA LEU A 87 4.55 6.65 -6.25
C LEU A 87 3.68 7.59 -5.42
N ALA A 88 3.69 8.90 -5.71
CA ALA A 88 2.82 9.87 -5.02
C ALA A 88 1.32 9.51 -5.14
N LEU A 89 0.87 9.08 -6.32
CA LEU A 89 -0.49 8.57 -6.53
C LEU A 89 -0.77 7.31 -5.68
N SER A 90 0.19 6.39 -5.63
CA SER A 90 0.07 5.13 -4.88
C SER A 90 0.05 5.36 -3.38
N ASP A 91 0.88 6.27 -2.87
CA ASP A 91 0.98 6.60 -1.45
C ASP A 91 -0.28 7.36 -0.98
N THR A 92 -0.81 8.27 -1.80
CA THR A 92 -2.14 8.88 -1.57
C THR A 92 -3.23 7.82 -1.43
N PHE A 93 -3.24 6.82 -2.34
CA PHE A 93 -4.21 5.73 -2.30
C PHE A 93 -4.06 4.86 -1.05
N ILE A 94 -2.83 4.48 -0.69
CA ILE A 94 -2.52 3.67 0.51
C ILE A 94 -2.95 4.41 1.79
N SER A 95 -2.67 5.71 1.89
CA SER A 95 -3.11 6.53 3.02
C SER A 95 -4.65 6.63 3.09
N GLY A 96 -5.33 6.84 1.96
CA GLY A 96 -6.79 6.83 1.92
C GLY A 96 -7.39 5.50 2.39
N THR A 97 -6.88 4.37 1.88
CA THR A 97 -7.36 3.05 2.30
C THR A 97 -6.99 2.67 3.72
N TYR A 98 -5.88 3.18 4.27
CA TYR A 98 -5.55 3.02 5.69
C TYR A 98 -6.65 3.56 6.60
N ILE A 99 -7.15 4.77 6.33
CA ILE A 99 -8.22 5.38 7.14
C ILE A 99 -9.50 4.53 7.04
N LEU A 100 -9.90 4.18 5.81
CA LEU A 100 -11.11 3.39 5.55
C LEU A 100 -11.05 1.98 6.15
N ILE A 101 -9.88 1.33 6.13
CA ILE A 101 -9.75 -0.06 6.61
C ILE A 101 -9.45 -0.12 8.09
N MET A 102 -8.42 0.60 8.57
CA MET A 102 -7.89 0.44 9.93
C MET A 102 -8.55 1.38 10.93
N SER A 103 -8.70 2.67 10.59
CA SER A 103 -9.28 3.65 11.49
C SER A 103 -10.79 3.43 11.66
N VAL A 104 -11.54 3.16 10.57
CA VAL A 104 -12.97 2.80 10.68
C VAL A 104 -13.17 1.49 11.45
N LYS A 105 -12.26 0.51 11.32
CA LYS A 105 -12.35 -0.74 12.09
C LYS A 105 -12.37 -0.48 13.59
N VAL A 106 -11.40 0.27 14.09
CA VAL A 106 -11.31 0.58 15.52
C VAL A 106 -12.43 1.53 15.95
N LEU A 107 -12.86 2.45 15.07
CA LEU A 107 -13.98 3.35 15.34
C LEU A 107 -15.32 2.62 15.54
N TYR A 108 -15.65 1.63 14.71
CA TYR A 108 -16.91 0.87 14.90
C TYR A 108 -16.88 -0.02 16.14
N GLN A 109 -15.70 -0.52 16.52
CA GLN A 109 -15.50 -1.26 17.77
C GLN A 109 -15.66 -0.34 18.99
N PHE A 110 -15.08 0.86 18.95
CA PHE A 110 -15.14 1.84 20.04
C PHE A 110 -16.54 2.49 20.22
N THR A 111 -17.28 2.68 19.13
CA THR A 111 -18.63 3.27 19.14
C THR A 111 -19.76 2.23 19.21
N GLU A 112 -19.41 0.95 19.30
CA GLU A 112 -20.32 -0.21 19.26
C GLU A 112 -21.33 -0.21 18.09
N SER A 113 -20.97 0.45 16.98
CA SER A 113 -21.90 0.79 15.91
C SER A 113 -22.00 -0.31 14.84
N VAL A 114 -23.10 -1.08 14.89
CA VAL A 114 -23.46 -2.09 13.88
C VAL A 114 -23.61 -1.46 12.48
N TYR A 115 -24.11 -0.21 12.38
CA TYR A 115 -24.22 0.49 11.11
C TYR A 115 -22.85 0.77 10.45
N LEU A 116 -21.87 1.26 11.21
CA LEU A 116 -20.50 1.43 10.69
C LEU A 116 -19.89 0.09 10.27
N LYS A 117 -20.13 -0.98 11.04
CA LYS A 117 -19.67 -2.34 10.67
C LYS A 117 -20.26 -2.80 9.33
N ARG A 118 -21.58 -2.65 9.15
CA ARG A 118 -22.29 -2.97 7.89
C ARG A 118 -21.74 -2.19 6.69
N MET A 119 -21.41 -0.91 6.88
CA MET A 119 -20.77 -0.11 5.82
C MET A 119 -19.33 -0.59 5.54
N TRP A 120 -18.55 -0.87 6.59
CA TRP A 120 -17.14 -1.27 6.49
C TRP A 120 -16.97 -2.61 5.76
N VAL A 121 -17.80 -3.62 6.06
CA VAL A 121 -17.65 -4.96 5.47
C VAL A 121 -17.85 -4.97 3.94
N VAL A 122 -18.68 -4.07 3.40
CA VAL A 122 -18.97 -3.97 1.96
C VAL A 122 -17.73 -3.57 1.15
N TYR A 123 -16.92 -2.61 1.64
CA TYR A 123 -15.75 -2.13 0.92
C TYR A 123 -14.42 -2.72 1.41
N LEU A 124 -14.40 -3.40 2.57
CA LEU A 124 -13.18 -3.94 3.19
C LEU A 124 -12.33 -4.79 2.23
N VAL A 125 -12.89 -5.88 1.71
CA VAL A 125 -12.15 -6.86 0.89
C VAL A 125 -11.63 -6.26 -0.42
N PRO A 126 -12.41 -5.50 -1.21
CA PRO A 126 -11.88 -4.85 -2.40
C PRO A 126 -10.83 -3.78 -2.07
N MET A 127 -11.05 -2.93 -1.05
CA MET A 127 -10.07 -1.90 -0.68
C MET A 127 -8.77 -2.51 -0.14
N MET A 128 -8.84 -3.55 0.69
CA MET A 128 -7.67 -4.26 1.22
C MET A 128 -6.86 -4.91 0.10
N THR A 129 -7.52 -5.55 -0.86
CA THR A 129 -6.82 -6.18 -1.99
C THR A 129 -6.14 -5.13 -2.87
N MET A 130 -6.86 -4.05 -3.22
CA MET A 130 -6.30 -2.93 -3.97
C MET A 130 -5.10 -2.31 -3.24
N SER A 131 -5.19 -2.12 -1.91
CA SER A 131 -4.07 -1.62 -1.10
C SER A 131 -2.83 -2.49 -1.21
N HIS A 132 -3.00 -3.82 -1.12
CA HIS A 132 -1.87 -4.75 -1.25
C HIS A 132 -1.29 -4.80 -2.65
N ILE A 133 -2.11 -4.67 -3.70
CA ILE A 133 -1.65 -4.50 -5.09
C ILE A 133 -0.83 -3.21 -5.22
N THR A 134 -1.34 -2.08 -4.70
CA THR A 134 -0.69 -0.77 -4.77
C THR A 134 0.63 -0.75 -4.00
N ILE A 135 0.68 -1.28 -2.76
CA ILE A 135 1.94 -1.42 -1.99
C ILE A 135 3.00 -2.23 -2.76
N THR A 136 2.58 -3.33 -3.39
CA THR A 136 3.47 -4.20 -4.18
C THR A 136 3.93 -3.48 -5.45
N THR A 137 3.04 -2.75 -6.11
CA THR A 137 3.36 -1.94 -7.29
C THR A 137 4.36 -0.84 -6.92
N SER A 138 4.14 -0.11 -5.83
CA SER A 138 5.09 0.89 -5.30
C SER A 138 6.48 0.31 -5.07
N SER A 139 6.60 -0.86 -4.42
CA SER A 139 7.92 -1.44 -4.15
C SER A 139 8.67 -1.78 -5.44
N PHE A 140 8.00 -2.31 -6.47
CA PHE A 140 8.58 -2.53 -7.79
C PHE A 140 8.89 -1.22 -8.54
N LEU A 141 8.04 -0.19 -8.45
CA LEU A 141 8.32 1.13 -9.06
C LEU A 141 9.57 1.78 -8.44
N ILE A 142 9.79 1.66 -7.12
CA ILE A 142 11.03 2.12 -6.46
C ILE A 142 12.22 1.31 -6.98
N VAL A 143 12.11 -0.02 -7.10
CA VAL A 143 13.17 -0.87 -7.69
C VAL A 143 13.52 -0.38 -9.10
N PHE A 144 12.54 -0.23 -10.00
CA PHE A 144 12.80 0.23 -11.37
C PHE A 144 13.40 1.64 -11.43
N ALA A 145 12.95 2.56 -10.56
CA ALA A 145 13.57 3.89 -10.44
C ALA A 145 15.04 3.82 -9.96
N THR A 146 15.39 2.91 -9.04
CA THR A 146 16.80 2.72 -8.64
C THR A 146 17.65 2.04 -9.70
N VAL A 147 17.10 1.09 -10.48
CA VAL A 147 17.80 0.49 -11.64
C VAL A 147 18.13 1.58 -12.66
N GLU A 148 17.18 2.46 -12.99
CA GLU A 148 17.43 3.56 -13.91
C GLU A 148 18.50 4.52 -13.39
N ARG A 149 18.42 4.94 -12.11
CA ARG A 149 19.46 5.78 -11.47
C ARG A 149 20.83 5.10 -11.49
N PHE A 150 20.89 3.79 -11.30
CA PHE A 150 22.12 3.01 -11.39
C PHE A 150 22.69 3.02 -12.82
N CYS A 151 21.86 2.80 -13.85
CA CYS A 151 22.30 2.89 -15.24
C CYS A 151 22.83 4.29 -15.58
N VAL A 152 22.13 5.36 -15.19
CA VAL A 152 22.58 6.74 -15.42
C VAL A 152 23.92 7.05 -14.71
N THR A 153 24.17 6.46 -13.54
CA THR A 153 25.37 6.72 -12.73
C THR A 153 26.58 5.87 -13.13
N VAL A 154 26.36 4.63 -13.61
CA VAL A 154 27.42 3.61 -13.77
C VAL A 154 27.50 2.99 -15.16
N SER A 155 26.39 2.90 -15.91
CA SER A 155 26.33 2.17 -17.18
C SER A 155 25.41 2.82 -18.22
N HIS A 156 25.99 3.73 -19.01
CA HIS A 156 25.29 4.50 -20.05
C HIS A 156 24.57 3.62 -21.09
N HIS A 157 25.09 2.42 -21.41
CA HIS A 157 24.54 1.54 -22.44
C HIS A 157 23.09 1.09 -22.18
N CYS A 158 22.66 1.02 -20.92
CA CYS A 158 21.29 0.60 -20.58
C CYS A 158 20.30 1.77 -20.52
N VAL A 159 20.78 3.02 -20.56
CA VAL A 159 19.95 4.21 -20.30
C VAL A 159 18.86 4.35 -21.36
N GLU A 160 19.23 4.45 -22.64
CA GLU A 160 18.26 4.71 -23.73
C GLU A 160 17.12 3.69 -23.79
N PHE A 161 17.44 2.39 -23.61
CA PHE A 161 16.44 1.33 -23.58
C PHE A 161 15.43 1.51 -22.43
N LEU A 162 15.91 1.77 -21.20
CA LEU A 162 15.03 2.00 -20.04
C LEU A 162 14.22 3.29 -20.21
N GLN A 163 14.83 4.36 -20.73
CA GLN A 163 14.15 5.66 -20.89
C GLN A 163 13.02 5.60 -21.91
N ASN A 164 13.20 4.87 -23.02
CA ASN A 164 12.18 4.74 -24.07
C ASN A 164 11.00 3.85 -23.61
N ASN A 165 11.26 2.83 -22.77
CA ASN A 165 10.27 1.84 -22.35
C ASN A 165 9.63 2.07 -20.97
N ARG A 166 9.84 3.22 -20.31
CA ARG A 166 9.34 3.53 -18.94
C ARG A 166 7.87 3.17 -18.70
N LYS A 167 6.98 3.54 -19.63
CA LYS A 167 5.54 3.29 -19.50
C LYS A 167 5.22 1.79 -19.46
N LEU A 168 5.95 1.00 -20.27
CA LEU A 168 5.83 -0.44 -20.31
C LEU A 168 6.39 -1.08 -19.03
N ILE A 169 7.53 -0.60 -18.51
CA ILE A 169 8.12 -1.05 -17.24
C ILE A 169 7.17 -0.76 -16.07
N ALA A 170 6.58 0.44 -16.00
CA ALA A 170 5.60 0.80 -15.00
C ALA A 170 4.32 -0.04 -15.10
N PHE A 171 3.85 -0.35 -16.32
CA PHE A 171 2.74 -1.27 -16.55
C PHE A 171 3.07 -2.69 -16.05
N PHE A 172 4.26 -3.21 -16.33
CA PHE A 172 4.70 -4.50 -15.79
C PHE A 172 4.72 -4.51 -14.25
N ALA A 173 5.12 -3.43 -13.59
CA ALA A 173 5.06 -3.32 -12.12
C ALA A 173 3.62 -3.49 -11.58
N VAL A 174 2.63 -2.87 -12.25
CA VAL A 174 1.20 -3.04 -11.93
C VAL A 174 0.75 -4.48 -12.16
N VAL A 175 1.08 -5.07 -13.32
CA VAL A 175 0.71 -6.46 -13.65
C VAL A 175 1.28 -7.45 -12.64
N ILE A 176 2.53 -7.28 -12.19
CA ILE A 176 3.15 -8.11 -11.14
C ILE A 176 2.40 -7.93 -9.80
N GLY A 177 2.04 -6.70 -9.43
CA GLY A 177 1.22 -6.43 -8.24
C GLY A 177 -0.13 -7.15 -8.29
N VAL A 178 -0.85 -7.03 -9.41
CA VAL A 178 -2.15 -7.69 -9.63
C VAL A 178 -2.01 -9.22 -9.63
N PHE A 179 -1.02 -9.79 -10.30
CA PHE A 179 -0.83 -11.25 -10.34
C PHE A 179 -0.46 -11.83 -8.97
N THR A 180 0.37 -11.13 -8.18
CA THR A 180 0.83 -11.63 -6.87
C THR A 180 -0.14 -11.39 -5.71
N LYS A 181 -1.03 -10.39 -5.81
CA LYS A 181 -1.94 -9.99 -4.72
C LYS A 181 -3.43 -10.03 -5.08
N GLY A 182 -3.80 -10.03 -6.36
CA GLY A 182 -5.20 -10.07 -6.81
C GLY A 182 -5.96 -11.33 -6.36
N THR A 183 -5.25 -12.42 -6.03
CA THR A 183 -5.87 -13.61 -5.44
C THR A 183 -6.53 -13.35 -4.09
N LEU A 184 -6.19 -12.25 -3.38
CA LEU A 184 -6.80 -11.89 -2.10
C LEU A 184 -8.33 -11.75 -2.17
N LEU A 185 -8.88 -11.29 -3.30
CA LEU A 185 -10.35 -11.21 -3.54
C LEU A 185 -11.04 -12.57 -3.49
N LEU A 186 -10.34 -13.65 -3.85
CA LEU A 186 -10.85 -15.02 -3.85
C LEU A 186 -10.52 -15.78 -2.56
N GLU A 187 -9.60 -15.24 -1.75
CA GLU A 187 -9.08 -15.87 -0.53
C GLU A 187 -9.86 -15.48 0.73
N ILE A 188 -10.54 -14.33 0.74
CA ILE A 188 -11.22 -13.75 1.90
C ILE A 188 -12.64 -13.37 1.49
N VAL A 189 -13.64 -13.88 2.20
CA VAL A 189 -15.06 -13.58 1.97
C VAL A 189 -15.71 -13.15 3.28
N PRO A 190 -16.51 -12.06 3.30
CA PRO A 190 -17.34 -11.75 4.46
C PRO A 190 -18.53 -12.71 4.50
N VAL A 191 -18.63 -13.49 5.57
CA VAL A 191 -19.74 -14.41 5.83
C VAL A 191 -20.72 -13.71 6.77
N TYR A 192 -22.02 -13.90 6.51
CA TYR A 192 -23.11 -13.40 7.34
C TYR A 192 -23.58 -14.50 8.28
N ASP A 193 -23.63 -14.21 9.58
CA ASP A 193 -24.16 -15.11 10.61
C ASP A 193 -25.59 -14.66 11.00
N PRO A 194 -26.63 -15.45 10.64
CA PRO A 194 -28.02 -15.10 10.96
C PRO A 194 -28.33 -15.20 12.46
N ASP A 195 -27.62 -16.04 13.21
CA ASP A 195 -27.85 -16.20 14.66
C ASP A 195 -27.36 -14.95 15.42
N CYS A 196 -26.34 -14.28 14.88
CA CYS A 196 -25.79 -13.01 15.37
C CYS A 196 -26.29 -11.75 14.64
N ALA A 197 -27.43 -11.81 13.93
CA ALA A 197 -28.02 -10.65 13.25
C ALA A 197 -28.20 -9.42 14.17
N ASP A 198 -27.98 -8.21 13.67
CA ASP A 198 -28.00 -6.95 14.44
C ASP A 198 -26.99 -6.87 15.62
N THR A 199 -25.97 -7.74 15.71
CA THR A 199 -24.86 -7.58 16.68
C THR A 199 -23.54 -7.20 16.00
N LEU A 200 -22.56 -6.77 16.79
CA LEU A 200 -21.20 -6.54 16.31
C LEU A 200 -20.47 -7.81 15.82
N ASN A 201 -21.08 -9.00 15.87
CA ASN A 201 -20.55 -10.25 15.30
C ASN A 201 -21.33 -10.77 14.06
N GLU A 202 -22.37 -10.06 13.60
CA GLU A 202 -23.21 -10.39 12.41
C GLU A 202 -22.45 -10.74 11.10
N TYR A 203 -21.24 -10.19 10.94
CA TYR A 203 -20.35 -10.51 9.83
C TYR A 203 -18.96 -10.89 10.33
N HIS A 204 -18.43 -12.01 9.87
CA HIS A 204 -17.05 -12.43 10.11
C HIS A 204 -16.32 -12.70 8.81
N LEU A 205 -14.99 -12.80 8.88
CA LEU A 205 -14.12 -12.98 7.71
C LEU A 205 -13.61 -14.41 7.69
N GLU A 206 -14.07 -15.19 6.71
CA GLU A 206 -13.60 -16.56 6.51
C GLU A 206 -12.61 -16.65 5.35
N VAL A 207 -11.74 -17.65 5.42
CA VAL A 207 -10.84 -18.01 4.33
C VAL A 207 -11.49 -19.06 3.44
N THR A 208 -11.59 -18.77 2.15
CA THR A 208 -12.27 -19.63 1.16
C THR A 208 -11.68 -21.06 1.16
N PRO A 209 -12.49 -22.12 1.01
CA PRO A 209 -12.01 -23.52 0.97
C PRO A 209 -10.93 -23.80 -0.08
N LEU A 210 -10.85 -22.96 -1.13
CA LEU A 210 -9.76 -22.94 -2.11
C LEU A 210 -8.36 -22.89 -1.46
N VAL A 211 -8.23 -22.17 -0.33
CA VAL A 211 -7.00 -22.04 0.48
C VAL A 211 -6.79 -23.24 1.41
N ILE A 212 -7.89 -23.85 1.89
CA ILE A 212 -7.88 -24.88 2.93
C ILE A 212 -7.48 -26.25 2.34
N HIS A 213 -8.06 -26.63 1.19
CA HIS A 213 -7.84 -27.97 0.61
C HIS A 213 -6.54 -28.08 -0.21
N ASN A 214 -6.03 -26.98 -0.80
CA ASN A 214 -4.86 -27.03 -1.69
C ASN A 214 -3.54 -26.75 -0.97
N ARG A 215 -2.85 -27.81 -0.51
CA ARG A 215 -1.52 -27.69 0.14
C ARG A 215 -0.46 -27.00 -0.73
N HIS A 216 -0.49 -27.22 -2.05
CA HIS A 216 0.40 -26.55 -3.00
C HIS A 216 0.14 -25.04 -3.08
N TYR A 217 -1.13 -24.63 -3.06
CA TYR A 217 -1.52 -23.22 -3.06
C TYR A 217 -1.05 -22.50 -1.79
N LYS A 218 -1.19 -23.16 -0.62
CA LYS A 218 -0.71 -22.64 0.66
C LYS A 218 0.82 -22.42 0.67
N LEU A 219 1.59 -23.36 0.10
CA LEU A 219 3.05 -23.23 -0.05
C LEU A 219 3.44 -22.10 -1.01
N TRP A 220 2.80 -22.02 -2.18
CA TRP A 220 3.03 -20.94 -3.16
C TRP A 220 2.71 -19.56 -2.58
N ARG A 221 1.53 -19.41 -1.95
CA ARG A 221 1.05 -18.17 -1.32
C ARG A 221 1.95 -17.66 -0.19
N PHE A 222 2.66 -18.56 0.49
CA PHE A 222 3.61 -18.21 1.55
C PHE A 222 5.03 -17.95 1.02
N TRP A 223 5.63 -18.93 0.34
CA TRP A 223 7.03 -18.85 -0.08
C TRP A 223 7.22 -17.94 -1.30
N PHE A 224 6.55 -18.19 -2.42
CA PHE A 224 6.74 -17.43 -3.64
C PHE A 224 6.36 -15.95 -3.44
N ARG A 225 5.20 -15.69 -2.83
CA ARG A 225 4.70 -14.33 -2.62
C ARG A 225 5.59 -13.50 -1.68
N ASN A 226 6.11 -14.09 -0.59
CA ASN A 226 7.01 -13.37 0.32
C ASN A 226 8.40 -13.17 -0.29
N ILE A 227 8.96 -14.17 -0.98
CA ILE A 227 10.23 -14.00 -1.71
C ILE A 227 10.11 -12.88 -2.75
N VAL A 228 9.09 -12.92 -3.60
CA VAL A 228 8.94 -12.01 -4.75
C VAL A 228 8.54 -10.60 -4.34
N THR A 229 7.64 -10.43 -3.37
CA THR A 229 7.11 -9.09 -3.01
C THR A 229 7.82 -8.40 -1.84
N ILE A 230 8.63 -9.14 -1.06
CA ILE A 230 9.32 -8.60 0.12
C ILE A 230 10.85 -8.73 -0.03
N LEU A 231 11.37 -9.95 -0.18
CA LEU A 231 12.82 -10.18 -0.18
C LEU A 231 13.49 -9.61 -1.43
N PHE A 232 12.92 -9.86 -2.62
CA PHE A 232 13.49 -9.40 -3.88
C PHE A 232 13.63 -7.87 -3.94
N PRO A 233 12.57 -7.05 -3.71
CA PRO A 233 12.72 -5.59 -3.71
C PRO A 233 13.74 -5.12 -2.67
N PHE A 234 13.73 -5.68 -1.47
CA PHE A 234 14.67 -5.30 -0.40
C PHE A 234 16.14 -5.52 -0.80
N PHE A 235 16.51 -6.74 -1.21
CA PHE A 235 17.89 -7.06 -1.55
C PHE A 235 18.36 -6.33 -2.81
N THR A 236 17.50 -6.18 -3.81
CA THR A 236 17.81 -5.41 -5.03
C THR A 236 18.02 -3.92 -4.69
N LEU A 237 17.16 -3.30 -3.88
CA LEU A 237 17.34 -1.92 -3.45
C LEU A 237 18.62 -1.73 -2.62
N MET A 238 18.91 -2.62 -1.69
CA MET A 238 20.13 -2.56 -0.88
C MET A 238 21.39 -2.63 -1.75
N TYR A 239 21.44 -3.58 -2.69
CA TYR A 239 22.57 -3.75 -3.60
C TYR A 239 22.76 -2.54 -4.53
N LEU A 240 21.70 -2.07 -5.18
CA LEU A 240 21.77 -0.96 -6.13
C LEU A 240 22.14 0.36 -5.45
N ASN A 241 21.51 0.69 -4.31
CA ASN A 241 21.83 1.92 -3.59
C ASN A 241 23.27 1.92 -3.05
N ALA A 242 23.78 0.78 -2.56
CA ALA A 242 25.19 0.66 -2.16
C ALA A 242 26.16 0.90 -3.32
N ARG A 243 25.86 0.35 -4.52
CA ARG A 243 26.67 0.57 -5.72
C ARG A 243 26.63 2.02 -6.21
N ILE A 244 25.46 2.66 -6.22
CA ILE A 244 25.30 4.09 -6.57
C ILE A 244 26.14 4.97 -5.64
N VAL A 245 26.06 4.75 -4.33
CA VAL A 245 26.80 5.53 -3.32
C VAL A 245 28.32 5.38 -3.48
N ASN A 246 28.81 4.16 -3.74
CA ASN A 246 30.24 3.93 -3.92
C ASN A 246 30.81 4.64 -5.15
N GLU A 247 30.11 4.58 -6.29
CA GLU A 247 30.60 5.22 -7.52
C GLU A 247 30.44 6.74 -7.48
N LEU A 248 29.41 7.26 -6.79
CA LEU A 248 29.29 8.69 -6.50
C LEU A 248 30.46 9.20 -5.64
N ARG A 249 30.85 8.47 -4.59
CA ARG A 249 32.03 8.81 -3.76
C ARG A 249 33.32 8.84 -4.58
N LYS A 250 33.51 7.87 -5.48
CA LYS A 250 34.66 7.81 -6.38
C LYS A 250 34.70 9.01 -7.35
N ASN A 251 33.56 9.37 -7.94
CA ASN A 251 33.46 10.55 -8.81
C ASN A 251 33.75 11.86 -8.05
N VAL A 252 33.26 12.00 -6.80
CA VAL A 252 33.58 13.16 -5.94
C VAL A 252 35.07 13.20 -5.59
N TYR A 253 35.69 12.06 -5.25
CA TYR A 253 37.12 11.99 -4.96
C TYR A 253 37.98 12.39 -6.18
N LEU A 254 37.67 11.86 -7.36
CA LEU A 254 38.35 12.18 -8.61
C LEU A 254 38.16 13.66 -9.00
N GLY A 255 36.97 14.21 -8.84
CA GLY A 255 36.68 15.64 -9.05
C GLY A 255 37.50 16.56 -8.13
N THR A 256 37.59 16.22 -6.84
CA THR A 256 38.42 16.94 -5.85
C THR A 256 39.92 16.85 -6.17
N GLN A 257 40.40 15.68 -6.60
CA GLN A 257 41.80 15.48 -6.97
C GLN A 257 42.16 16.24 -8.25
N SER A 258 41.29 16.22 -9.27
CA SER A 258 41.43 17.01 -10.50
C SER A 258 41.45 18.52 -10.20
N SER A 259 40.53 19.01 -9.36
CA SER A 259 40.50 20.43 -8.92
C SER A 259 41.76 20.83 -8.16
N SER A 260 42.28 19.97 -7.28
CA SER A 260 43.52 20.21 -6.55
C SER A 260 44.74 20.25 -7.48
N THR A 261 44.78 19.37 -8.48
CA THR A 261 45.85 19.33 -9.49
C THR A 261 45.81 20.57 -10.39
N HIS A 262 44.62 20.99 -10.82
CA HIS A 262 44.43 22.21 -11.62
C HIS A 262 44.79 23.48 -10.84
N ASN A 263 44.52 23.51 -9.53
CA ASN A 263 44.93 24.60 -8.64
C ASN A 263 46.46 24.63 -8.42
N HIS A 264 47.13 23.48 -8.32
CA HIS A 264 48.58 23.42 -8.27
C HIS A 264 49.23 23.86 -9.60
N ALA A 265 48.68 23.42 -10.74
CA ALA A 265 49.12 23.86 -12.06
C ALA A 265 48.95 25.37 -12.24
N ASN A 266 47.80 25.93 -11.88
CA ASN A 266 47.54 27.38 -11.95
C ASN A 266 48.47 28.18 -11.03
N LYS A 267 48.77 27.70 -9.81
CA LYS A 267 49.78 28.32 -8.93
C LYS A 267 51.19 28.26 -9.53
N ALA A 268 51.58 27.14 -10.14
CA ALA A 268 52.89 27.01 -10.79
C ALA A 268 53.03 27.91 -12.02
N VAL A 269 51.99 28.04 -12.83
CA VAL A 269 51.93 28.97 -13.98
C VAL A 269 51.98 30.43 -13.52
N SER A 270 51.20 30.81 -12.50
CA SER A 270 51.23 32.16 -11.93
C SER A 270 52.59 32.50 -11.31
N ALA A 271 53.26 31.54 -10.65
CA ALA A 271 54.62 31.71 -10.15
C ALA A 271 55.68 31.86 -11.27
N LYS A 272 55.48 31.21 -12.42
CA LYS A 272 56.30 31.44 -13.63
C LYS A 272 56.04 32.81 -14.24
N GLN A 273 54.79 33.23 -14.36
CA GLN A 273 54.42 34.55 -14.90
C GLN A 273 54.95 35.70 -14.03
N ARG A 274 54.96 35.56 -12.69
CA ARG A 274 55.60 36.56 -11.80
C ARG A 274 57.12 36.72 -11.99
N LYS A 275 57.80 35.81 -12.70
CA LYS A 275 59.22 35.96 -13.07
C LYS A 275 59.43 36.50 -14.49
N VAL A 276 58.36 36.67 -15.28
CA VAL A 276 58.44 37.12 -16.67
C VAL A 276 57.42 38.24 -16.93
N HIS A 277 57.92 39.46 -16.72
CA HIS A 277 57.42 40.72 -17.27
C HIS A 277 56.16 41.38 -16.66
N HIS A 278 56.23 42.71 -16.68
CA HIS A 278 55.14 43.66 -16.50
C HIS A 278 54.06 43.51 -17.59
N THR A 279 52.96 44.25 -17.39
CA THR A 279 51.92 44.69 -18.34
C THR A 279 50.66 43.79 -18.44
N PRO A 280 49.43 44.34 -18.25
CA PRO A 280 48.21 43.54 -18.15
C PRO A 280 47.39 43.49 -19.44
N GLN A 281 46.68 42.38 -19.67
CA GLN A 281 45.46 42.35 -20.48
C GLN A 281 44.43 41.42 -19.85
N MET A 282 43.17 41.86 -19.85
CA MET A 282 42.07 41.26 -19.08
C MET A 282 41.05 40.64 -20.04
N LYS A 283 40.73 39.35 -19.88
CA LYS A 283 39.56 38.74 -20.51
C LYS A 283 38.84 37.82 -19.53
N PHE A 284 37.67 38.27 -19.08
CA PHE A 284 36.72 37.44 -18.33
C PHE A 284 36.03 36.46 -19.29
N TYR A 285 35.83 35.23 -18.84
CA TYR A 285 34.96 34.25 -19.49
C TYR A 285 34.06 33.64 -18.41
N PHE A 286 32.75 33.88 -18.51
CA PHE A 286 31.76 33.32 -17.58
C PHE A 286 31.36 31.90 -18.03
N PRO A 287 31.33 30.90 -17.14
CA PRO A 287 30.77 29.59 -17.45
C PRO A 287 29.24 29.63 -17.43
N LYS A 288 28.59 28.86 -18.32
CA LYS A 288 27.15 28.58 -18.24
C LYS A 288 26.88 27.41 -17.30
N CYS A 289 25.72 27.48 -16.64
CA CYS A 289 25.30 26.70 -15.49
C CYS A 289 25.24 25.17 -15.68
N PHE A 290 25.37 24.47 -14.56
CA PHE A 290 24.50 23.35 -14.19
C PHE A 290 23.41 23.87 -13.26
#